data_AF-A0AAW6JJX4-F1
#
_entry.id   AF-A0AAW6JJX4-F1
#
_cell.length_a   1.000
_cell.length_b   1.000
_cell.length_c   1.000
_cell.angle_alpha   90.00
_cell.angle_beta   90.00
_cell.angle_gamma   90.00
#
_symmetry.space_group_name_H-M   'P 1'
#
loop_
_entity.id
_entity.type
_entity.pdbx_description
1 polymer ?
#
loop_
_entity_poly.entity_id
_entity_poly.type
_entity_poly.pdbx_seq_one_letter_code
_entity_poly.pdbx_strand_id
1 'polypeptide(L)' 'MGVGLGYAIAAVVETGKHVVALDGDSAFGFDGMEIETIYRYKLPITVVIINNG' A
#
# COMPACT_ATOMS: atom_id res chain seq x y z
N MET A 1 3.33 0.68 -12.15
CA MET A 1 3.57 1.73 -11.13
C MET A 1 2.25 2.42 -10.88
N GLY A 2 1.91 2.71 -9.61
CA GLY A 2 0.60 3.27 -9.22
C GLY A 2 -0.51 2.26 -8.97
N VAL A 3 -0.18 0.99 -8.71
CA VAL A 3 -1.15 -0.06 -8.34
C VAL A 3 -0.87 -0.68 -6.98
N GLY A 4 0.24 -0.31 -6.32
CA GLY A 4 0.74 -0.96 -5.12
C GLY A 4 -0.25 -0.86 -3.96
N LEU A 5 -0.64 0.36 -3.61
CA LEU A 5 -1.56 0.58 -2.48
C LEU A 5 -3.00 0.19 -2.84
N GLY A 6 -3.43 0.42 -4.08
CA GLY A 6 -4.75 -0.03 -4.55
C GLY A 6 -4.92 -1.55 -4.46
N TYR A 7 -3.89 -2.32 -4.85
CA TYR A 7 -3.92 -3.79 -4.73
C TYR A 7 -3.80 -4.23 -3.27
N ALA A 8 -2.99 -3.56 -2.44
CA ALA A 8 -2.88 -3.88 -1.03
C ALA A 8 -4.21 -3.73 -0.30
N ILE A 9 -4.95 -2.64 -0.59
CA ILE A 9 -6.30 -2.40 -0.05
C ILE A 9 -7.25 -3.53 -0.47
N ALA A 10 -7.34 -3.84 -1.76
CA ALA A 10 -8.21 -4.91 -2.25
C ALA A 10 -7.86 -6.27 -1.61
N ALA A 11 -6.57 -6.61 -1.50
CA ALA A 11 -6.12 -7.86 -0.90
C ALA A 11 -6.54 -7.98 0.57
N VAL A 12 -6.40 -6.91 1.37
CA VAL A 12 -6.87 -6.92 2.78
C VAL A 12 -8.38 -7.05 2.85
N VAL A 13 -9.13 -6.32 2.02
CA VAL A 13 -10.60 -6.35 2.03
C VAL A 13 -11.13 -7.74 1.68
N GLU A 14 -10.59 -8.36 0.63
CA GLU A 14 -11.08 -9.66 0.15
C GLU A 14 -10.62 -10.85 1.01
N THR A 15 -9.45 -10.75 1.65
CA THR A 15 -8.89 -11.89 2.40
C THR A 15 -9.03 -11.77 3.91
N GLY A 16 -9.20 -10.56 4.44
CA GLY A 16 -9.13 -10.28 5.88
C GLY A 16 -7.76 -10.54 6.51
N LYS A 17 -6.72 -10.79 5.70
CA LYS A 17 -5.35 -11.08 6.18
C LYS A 17 -4.51 -9.82 6.15
N HIS A 18 -3.46 -9.81 6.97
CA HIS A 18 -2.44 -8.76 6.93
C HIS A 18 -1.65 -8.80 5.61
N VAL A 19 -1.41 -7.63 5.01
CA VAL A 19 -0.67 -7.49 3.74
C VAL A 19 0.62 -6.71 3.97
N VAL A 20 1.67 -7.13 3.26
CA VAL A 20 2.94 -6.37 3.17
C VAL A 20 3.11 -5.91 1.73
N ALA A 21 3.16 -4.60 1.51
CA ALA A 21 3.42 -3.99 0.21
C ALA A 21 4.89 -3.58 0.13
N LEU A 22 5.61 -4.09 -0.88
CA LEU A 22 7.01 -3.74 -1.15
C LEU A 22 7.03 -2.85 -2.39
N ASP A 23 7.21 -1.54 -2.19
CA ASP A 23 7.16 -0.55 -3.27
C ASP A 23 8.53 0.13 -3.45
N GLY A 24 8.96 0.35 -4.69
CA GLY A 24 10.03 1.31 -4.96
C GLY A 24 9.56 2.73 -4.64
N ASP A 25 10.45 3.63 -4.23
CA ASP A 25 10.14 5.04 -3.95
C ASP A 25 9.39 5.76 -5.08
N SER A 26 9.84 5.61 -6.33
CA SER A 26 9.16 6.16 -7.49
C SER A 26 7.79 5.51 -7.69
N ALA A 27 7.64 4.20 -7.43
CA ALA A 27 6.38 3.48 -7.58
C ALA A 27 5.34 3.96 -6.58
N PHE A 28 5.76 4.12 -5.33
CA PHE A 28 4.97 4.67 -4.24
C PHE A 28 4.53 6.11 -4.55
N GLY A 29 5.32 6.89 -5.28
CA GLY A 29 4.95 8.25 -5.68
C GLY A 29 3.67 8.35 -6.54
N PHE A 30 3.25 7.28 -7.22
CA PHE A 30 2.06 7.29 -8.06
C PHE A 30 0.75 7.13 -7.28
N ASP A 31 0.77 6.42 -6.15
CA ASP A 31 -0.42 6.07 -5.37
C ASP A 31 -0.26 6.27 -3.86
N GLY A 32 0.84 6.86 -3.40
CA GLY A 32 1.21 6.98 -1.98
C GLY A 32 0.23 7.77 -1.11
N MET A 33 -0.64 8.59 -1.71
CA MET A 33 -1.71 9.27 -0.98
C MET A 33 -2.78 8.31 -0.45
N GLU A 34 -2.87 7.08 -0.99
CA GLU A 34 -3.75 6.03 -0.47
C GLU A 34 -3.33 5.54 0.93
N ILE A 35 -2.16 5.96 1.46
CA ILE A 35 -1.85 5.77 2.89
C ILE A 35 -2.94 6.38 3.79
N GLU A 36 -3.55 7.49 3.39
CA GLU A 36 -4.63 8.07 4.17
C GLU A 36 -5.89 7.17 4.13
N THR A 37 -6.18 6.53 3.00
CA THR A 37 -7.24 5.51 2.88
C THR A 37 -6.97 4.31 3.79
N ILE A 38 -5.73 3.79 3.79
CA ILE A 38 -5.30 2.70 4.66
C ILE A 38 -5.55 3.04 6.14
N TYR A 39 -5.18 4.26 6.56
CA TYR A 39 -5.38 4.72 7.93
C TYR A 39 -6.87 4.90 8.28
N ARG A 40 -7.64 5.55 7.41
CA ARG A 40 -9.08 5.83 7.62
C ARG A 40 -9.87 4.56 7.92
N TYR A 41 -9.58 3.49 7.18
CA TYR A 41 -10.26 2.20 7.33
C TYR A 41 -9.55 1.25 8.30
N LYS A 42 -8.46 1.69 8.95
CA LYS A 42 -7.67 0.89 9.91
C LYS A 42 -7.24 -0.46 9.32
N LEU A 43 -6.82 -0.46 8.06
CA LEU A 43 -6.48 -1.69 7.34
C LEU A 43 -5.13 -2.25 7.82
N PRO A 44 -5.02 -3.57 8.06
CA PRO A 44 -3.75 -4.22 8.44
C PRO A 44 -2.78 -4.34 7.25
N ILE A 45 -2.18 -3.21 6.86
CA ILE A 45 -1.20 -3.12 5.77
C ILE A 45 0.11 -2.53 6.31
N THR A 46 1.22 -3.21 6.04
CA THR A 46 2.57 -2.66 6.22
C THR A 46 3.14 -2.28 4.86
N VAL A 47 3.47 -1.01 4.65
CA VAL A 47 4.15 -0.53 3.44
C VAL A 47 5.64 -0.43 3.72
N VAL A 48 6.46 -1.07 2.88
CA VAL A 48 7.92 -0.97 2.90
C VAL A 48 8.37 -0.29 1.62
N ILE A 49 8.91 0.91 1.76
CA ILE A 49 9.44 1.68 0.65
C ILE A 49 10.91 1.31 0.46
N ILE A 50 11.23 0.70 -0.68
CA ILE A 50 12.58 0.48 -1.17
C ILE A 50 13.07 1.81 -1.72
N ASN A 51 13.64 2.62 -0.84
CA ASN A 51 14.09 3.97 -1.13
C ASN A 51 15.54 3.96 -1.62
N ASN A 52 15.74 4.21 -2.92
CA ASN A 52 17.05 4.28 -3.57
C ASN A 52 17.30 5.61 -4.31
N GLY A 53 16.37 6.57 -4.26
CA GLY A 53 16.50 7.95 -4.77
C GLY A 53 15.60 8.27 -5.96
#